data_AF-A0A4T0B3E7-F1
#
_entry.id   AF-A0A4T0B3E7-F1
#
_cell.length_a   1.000
_cell.length_b   1.000
_cell.length_c   1.000
_cell.angle_alpha   90.00
_cell.angle_beta   90.00
_cell.angle_gamma   90.00
#
_symmetry.space_group_name_H-M   'P 1'
#
loop_
_entity.id
_entity.type
_entity.pdbx_description
1 polymer ?
#
loop_
_entity_poly.entity_id
_entity_poly.type
_entity_poly.pdbx_seq_one_letter_code
_entity_poly.pdbx_strand_id
1 'polypeptide(L)'
;MQPDITRLNLGTGDINPIMSSAYNGGNSRSSQYTPRQIAVRDITKDFSDASADDFFTLFEAVGALEIMDPKMDSGFALPEKDAAVDNFDPLQKMLPEEIIGIMDQLLSFEMAWHQGYALSQTVFTSLHMYSLLTPYYRSLSAIVFSPKKNSPGVVDPLVSSVLRAFCLGIIKSCDAVIQEITSEHYYEEEDFVTQTFTQYMLNDCSHDDVIGEIKKAFGDLEKQGLPTDVQDALRCRLELRVHLLEALEPLTPVEVIDKSETWKAVLDSVNKVNDTTKLGKERPDLFSERVQRHLASNIPPIPMIKTSWEEAYPRFKRLAEDNIEAHRFASIENPSPLNVTRFAWDFSSRSPQPSTYSRSVMQGLFFKGQKLLTQTPHLSLILEDIRSLSMAGDPLLSASNWEVELPTDPRYLSSRVIDEFMAKALDEYINIPRMILQNRCRMRRTFCQSVGILDGLQAEAENADAELHSLFPSTSALGLESFYPLAAWAYFHKLRIMEWSIQLGFELDVYQNQEMAYMYRFL
;
A
#
# COMPACT_ATOMS: atom_id res chain seq x y z
N MET A 1 7.46 -62.71 -5.22
CA MET A 1 6.48 -63.22 -6.21
C MET A 1 6.11 -62.09 -7.15
N GLN A 2 6.85 -61.96 -8.25
CA GLN A 2 6.34 -61.40 -9.51
C GLN A 2 5.59 -62.53 -10.26
N PRO A 3 4.65 -62.22 -11.16
CA PRO A 3 4.94 -61.86 -12.56
C PRO A 3 4.12 -60.64 -13.01
N ASP A 4 4.51 -59.73 -13.91
CA ASP A 4 5.35 -59.71 -15.12
C ASP A 4 4.65 -60.10 -16.44
N ILE A 5 4.96 -59.28 -17.46
CA ILE A 5 5.03 -59.59 -18.90
C ILE A 5 3.79 -59.43 -19.82
N THR A 6 3.85 -58.35 -20.63
CA THR A 6 3.67 -58.27 -22.11
C THR A 6 2.27 -58.44 -22.72
N ARG A 7 1.92 -57.99 -23.94
CA ARG A 7 2.34 -57.07 -25.03
C ARG A 7 1.25 -57.31 -26.13
N LEU A 8 1.23 -56.45 -27.16
CA LEU A 8 0.62 -56.62 -28.50
C LEU A 8 -0.88 -56.25 -28.59
N ASN A 9 -1.40 -55.60 -29.64
CA ASN A 9 -0.86 -55.33 -30.97
C ASN A 9 -1.61 -54.18 -31.67
N LEU A 10 -0.94 -53.58 -32.65
CA LEU A 10 -1.46 -52.60 -33.62
C LEU A 10 -2.49 -53.24 -34.56
N GLY A 11 -3.54 -52.48 -34.89
CA GLY A 11 -4.52 -52.83 -35.93
C GLY A 11 -5.05 -51.56 -36.61
N THR A 12 -4.69 -51.40 -37.87
CA THR A 12 -5.00 -50.33 -38.83
C THR A 12 -6.50 -50.19 -39.11
N GLY A 13 -7.00 -48.96 -39.24
CA GLY A 13 -8.35 -48.68 -39.74
C GLY A 13 -8.60 -47.18 -39.86
N ASP A 14 -8.62 -46.72 -41.10
CA ASP A 14 -8.78 -45.35 -41.56
C ASP A 14 -10.12 -44.66 -41.21
N ILE A 15 -10.05 -43.33 -41.01
CA ILE A 15 -11.03 -42.27 -41.39
C ILE A 15 -12.15 -41.82 -40.39
N ASN A 16 -12.13 -40.49 -40.15
CA ASN A 16 -13.15 -39.53 -39.66
C ASN A 16 -13.42 -39.35 -38.15
N PRO A 17 -13.10 -38.18 -37.54
CA PRO A 17 -13.58 -37.82 -36.21
C PRO A 17 -14.94 -37.13 -36.31
N ILE A 18 -16.01 -37.86 -36.00
CA ILE A 18 -17.28 -37.26 -35.58
C ILE A 18 -17.27 -37.27 -34.06
N MET A 19 -17.16 -36.09 -33.46
CA MET A 19 -17.45 -35.87 -32.04
C MET A 19 -18.90 -36.32 -31.76
N SER A 20 -19.07 -37.36 -30.95
CA SER A 20 -20.34 -37.63 -30.29
C SER A 20 -20.15 -37.77 -28.79
N SER A 21 -20.92 -36.97 -28.07
CA SER A 21 -21.08 -37.02 -26.63
C SER A 21 -21.92 -38.23 -26.23
N ALA A 22 -21.55 -38.86 -25.13
CA ALA A 22 -22.42 -39.79 -24.42
C ALA A 22 -22.21 -39.62 -22.91
N TYR A 23 -22.86 -38.60 -22.34
CA TYR A 23 -23.26 -38.62 -20.94
C TYR A 23 -24.71 -39.10 -20.88
N ASN A 24 -24.89 -40.24 -20.22
CA ASN A 24 -26.18 -40.85 -19.95
C ASN A 24 -26.88 -40.11 -18.80
N GLY A 25 -28.18 -39.85 -19.00
CA GLY A 25 -29.18 -40.09 -17.94
C GLY A 25 -29.35 -39.04 -16.85
N GLY A 26 -29.76 -37.83 -17.20
CA GLY A 26 -30.46 -36.91 -16.30
C GLY A 26 -31.52 -36.16 -17.10
N ASN A 27 -32.80 -36.33 -16.77
CA ASN A 27 -33.92 -35.66 -17.45
C ASN A 27 -33.73 -34.14 -17.45
N SER A 28 -33.21 -33.60 -18.56
CA SER A 28 -33.21 -32.19 -18.87
C SER A 28 -34.61 -31.76 -19.28
N ARG A 29 -35.50 -31.57 -18.30
CA ARG A 29 -36.61 -30.62 -18.48
C ARG A 29 -35.98 -29.23 -18.54
N SER A 30 -35.51 -28.82 -19.71
CA SER A 30 -35.44 -27.40 -20.00
C SER A 30 -36.89 -26.90 -19.98
N SER A 31 -37.32 -26.36 -18.85
CA SER A 31 -38.50 -25.50 -18.83
C SER A 31 -38.26 -24.47 -19.92
N GLN A 32 -39.02 -24.51 -21.01
CA GLN A 32 -39.12 -23.35 -21.88
C GLN A 32 -39.53 -22.20 -20.98
N TYR A 33 -38.61 -21.28 -20.72
CA TYR A 33 -38.92 -20.04 -20.05
C TYR A 33 -39.76 -19.24 -21.04
N THR A 34 -41.08 -19.48 -21.06
CA THR A 34 -42.01 -18.47 -21.54
C THR A 34 -41.73 -17.24 -20.70
N PRO A 35 -41.36 -16.09 -21.30
CA PRO A 35 -41.22 -14.88 -20.52
C PRO A 35 -42.55 -14.69 -19.82
N ARG A 36 -42.59 -14.88 -18.49
CA ARG A 36 -43.65 -14.26 -17.72
C ARG A 36 -43.59 -12.80 -18.13
N GLN A 37 -44.71 -12.23 -18.57
CA GLN A 37 -44.83 -10.79 -18.65
C GLN A 37 -44.49 -10.29 -17.24
N ILE A 38 -43.25 -9.84 -17.06
CA ILE A 38 -42.84 -9.12 -15.88
C ILE A 38 -43.57 -7.80 -16.05
N ALA A 39 -44.79 -7.73 -15.50
CA ALA A 39 -45.43 -6.46 -15.26
C ALA A 39 -44.49 -5.73 -14.30
N VAL A 40 -43.71 -4.80 -14.83
CA VAL A 40 -42.87 -3.91 -14.04
C VAL A 40 -43.83 -3.14 -13.14
N ARG A 41 -43.89 -3.52 -11.86
CA ARG A 41 -44.70 -2.84 -10.87
C ARG A 41 -43.89 -1.67 -10.37
N ASP A 42 -44.42 -0.47 -10.55
CA ASP A 42 -43.87 0.72 -9.92
C ASP A 42 -44.12 0.62 -8.41
N ILE A 43 -43.07 0.26 -7.67
CA ILE A 43 -43.11 0.10 -6.21
C ILE A 43 -42.84 1.41 -5.48
N THR A 44 -42.58 2.54 -6.16
CA THR A 44 -42.27 3.81 -5.47
C THR A 44 -43.39 4.28 -4.54
N LYS A 45 -44.64 3.86 -4.78
CA LYS A 45 -45.80 4.15 -3.92
C LYS A 45 -46.11 3.07 -2.88
N ASP A 46 -45.68 1.83 -3.12
CA ASP A 46 -45.96 0.64 -2.28
C ASP A 46 -44.67 0.09 -1.63
N PHE A 47 -43.62 0.90 -1.49
CA PHE A 47 -42.29 0.45 -1.08
C PHE A 47 -42.27 -0.12 0.35
N SER A 48 -43.26 0.24 1.18
CA SER A 48 -43.48 -0.36 2.51
C SER A 48 -43.84 -1.84 2.45
N ASP A 49 -44.44 -2.28 1.34
CA ASP A 49 -44.90 -3.66 1.11
C ASP A 49 -43.94 -4.43 0.18
N ALA A 50 -42.77 -3.86 -0.10
CA ALA A 50 -41.75 -4.50 -0.93
C ALA A 50 -41.24 -5.76 -0.23
N SER A 51 -41.37 -6.90 -0.90
CA SER A 51 -40.84 -8.18 -0.43
C SER A 51 -39.31 -8.17 -0.56
N ALA A 52 -38.62 -7.67 0.46
CA ALA A 52 -37.21 -7.89 0.67
C ALA A 52 -37.00 -9.16 1.52
N ASP A 53 -35.81 -9.74 1.44
CA ASP A 53 -35.39 -10.79 2.39
C ASP A 53 -35.35 -10.21 3.81
N ASP A 54 -35.67 -11.02 4.82
CA ASP A 54 -35.72 -10.59 6.23
C ASP A 54 -34.35 -10.09 6.73
N PHE A 55 -33.27 -10.47 6.04
CA PHE A 55 -31.90 -10.04 6.33
C PHE A 55 -31.44 -8.81 5.53
N PHE A 56 -32.17 -8.39 4.50
CA PHE A 56 -31.78 -7.23 3.67
C PHE A 56 -32.25 -5.93 4.32
N THR A 57 -31.33 -4.96 4.46
CA THR A 57 -31.69 -3.66 5.02
C THR A 57 -31.75 -2.58 3.94
N LEU A 58 -32.71 -1.65 4.05
CA LEU A 58 -32.79 -0.50 3.14
C LEU A 58 -31.53 0.39 3.18
N PHE A 59 -30.74 0.30 4.24
CA PHE A 59 -29.44 0.99 4.32
C PHE A 59 -28.44 0.42 3.31
N GLU A 60 -28.43 -0.90 3.09
CA GLU A 60 -27.58 -1.54 2.05
C GLU A 60 -27.99 -1.10 0.64
N ALA A 61 -29.28 -0.80 0.42
CA ALA A 61 -29.79 -0.32 -0.85
C ALA A 61 -29.26 1.07 -1.25
N VAL A 62 -28.79 1.88 -0.29
CA VAL A 62 -28.30 3.25 -0.55
C VAL A 62 -27.04 3.25 -1.42
N GLY A 63 -26.26 2.17 -1.40
CA GLY A 63 -25.07 2.01 -2.23
C GLY A 63 -25.34 1.44 -3.63
N ALA A 64 -26.59 1.20 -4.00
CA ALA A 64 -26.92 0.60 -5.29
C ALA A 64 -26.64 1.55 -6.47
N LEU A 65 -26.14 0.99 -7.57
CA LEU A 65 -25.96 1.72 -8.82
C LEU A 65 -27.26 1.80 -9.60
N GLU A 66 -27.60 2.99 -10.09
CA GLU A 66 -28.75 3.21 -10.95
C GLU A 66 -28.36 3.04 -12.42
N ILE A 67 -28.91 2.01 -13.07
CA ILE A 67 -28.69 1.74 -14.50
C ILE A 67 -29.40 2.81 -15.34
N MET A 68 -28.78 3.24 -16.45
CA MET A 68 -29.22 4.34 -17.32
C MET A 68 -29.08 5.75 -16.73
N ASP A 69 -28.57 5.92 -15.51
CA ASP A 69 -28.19 7.24 -15.01
C ASP A 69 -26.76 7.59 -15.49
N PRO A 70 -26.55 8.73 -16.18
CA PRO A 70 -25.24 9.09 -16.72
C PRO A 70 -24.11 9.28 -15.70
N LYS A 71 -24.43 9.49 -14.42
CA LYS A 71 -23.47 9.67 -13.33
C LYS A 71 -23.22 8.37 -12.56
N MET A 72 -24.20 7.47 -12.48
CA MET A 72 -24.11 6.23 -11.71
C MET A 72 -23.74 5.02 -12.59
N ASP A 73 -24.12 5.01 -13.86
CA ASP A 73 -23.93 3.89 -14.78
C ASP A 73 -22.68 4.10 -15.66
N SER A 74 -21.59 3.39 -15.33
CA SER A 74 -20.38 3.36 -16.16
C SER A 74 -20.62 2.71 -17.53
N GLY A 75 -21.62 1.84 -17.64
CA GLY A 75 -22.07 1.19 -18.87
C GLY A 75 -22.89 2.09 -19.80
N PHE A 76 -23.32 3.27 -19.34
CA PHE A 76 -24.07 4.23 -20.13
C PHE A 76 -23.28 4.62 -21.38
N ALA A 77 -23.79 4.26 -22.56
CA ALA A 77 -23.07 4.44 -23.81
C ALA A 77 -23.03 5.91 -24.20
N LEU A 78 -21.82 6.43 -24.45
CA LEU A 78 -21.56 7.77 -24.96
C LEU A 78 -20.81 7.62 -26.28
N PRO A 79 -21.53 7.43 -27.41
CA PRO A 79 -20.94 6.91 -28.65
C PRO A 79 -19.68 7.65 -29.12
N GLU A 80 -19.66 8.97 -29.04
CA GLU A 80 -18.50 9.78 -29.45
C GLU A 80 -17.28 9.58 -28.53
N LYS A 81 -17.50 9.51 -27.22
CA LYS A 81 -16.41 9.32 -26.24
C LYS A 81 -15.94 7.86 -26.18
N ASP A 82 -16.85 6.92 -26.39
CA ASP A 82 -16.57 5.48 -26.41
C ASP A 82 -15.78 5.08 -27.65
N ALA A 83 -16.11 5.67 -28.80
CA ALA A 83 -15.38 5.46 -30.04
C ALA A 83 -13.88 5.81 -29.94
N ALA A 84 -13.51 6.77 -29.09
CA ALA A 84 -12.11 7.10 -28.86
C ALA A 84 -11.34 5.95 -28.19
N VAL A 85 -11.97 5.21 -27.27
CA VAL A 85 -11.37 4.04 -26.61
C VAL A 85 -11.37 2.83 -27.54
N ASP A 86 -12.53 2.54 -28.15
CA ASP A 86 -12.72 1.32 -28.96
C ASP A 86 -11.85 1.33 -30.23
N ASN A 87 -11.69 2.50 -30.87
CA ASN A 87 -10.92 2.64 -32.10
C ASN A 87 -9.45 3.00 -31.89
N PHE A 88 -9.01 3.25 -30.65
CA PHE A 88 -7.63 3.60 -30.36
C PHE A 88 -6.66 2.51 -30.79
N ASP A 89 -5.63 2.86 -31.55
CA ASP A 89 -4.56 1.95 -31.94
C ASP A 89 -3.30 2.25 -31.13
N PRO A 90 -2.86 1.36 -30.22
CA PRO A 90 -1.67 1.58 -29.42
C PRO A 90 -0.37 1.60 -30.23
N LEU A 91 -0.38 1.12 -31.48
CA LEU A 91 0.77 1.10 -32.38
C LEU A 91 0.72 2.22 -33.43
N GLN A 92 -0.19 3.18 -33.29
CA GLN A 92 -0.26 4.33 -34.20
C GLN A 92 1.09 5.08 -34.26
N LYS A 93 1.40 5.66 -35.42
CA LYS A 93 2.62 6.48 -35.56
C LYS A 93 2.52 7.70 -34.67
N MET A 94 3.54 7.91 -33.84
CA MET A 94 3.65 9.05 -32.93
C MET A 94 5.00 9.71 -33.11
N LEU A 95 5.03 11.02 -32.91
CA LEU A 95 6.31 11.73 -32.86
C LEU A 95 7.05 11.37 -31.57
N PRO A 96 8.39 11.32 -31.56
CA PRO A 96 9.17 11.10 -30.34
C PRO A 96 8.80 12.08 -29.22
N GLU A 97 8.53 13.34 -29.56
CA GLU A 97 8.07 14.39 -28.63
C GLU A 97 6.71 14.08 -28.02
N GLU A 98 5.82 13.41 -28.77
CA GLU A 98 4.52 12.96 -28.26
C GLU A 98 4.69 11.80 -27.26
N ILE A 99 5.66 10.91 -27.49
CA ILE A 99 5.98 9.82 -26.55
C ILE A 99 6.51 10.40 -25.23
N ILE A 100 7.39 11.41 -25.31
CA ILE A 100 7.86 12.17 -24.14
C ILE A 100 6.66 12.76 -23.36
N GLY A 101 5.73 13.43 -24.06
CA GLY A 101 4.54 14.00 -23.43
C GLY A 101 3.61 12.96 -22.78
N ILE A 102 3.46 11.78 -23.38
CA ILE A 102 2.70 10.67 -22.79
C ILE A 102 3.38 10.16 -21.51
N MET A 103 4.71 9.98 -21.52
CA MET A 103 5.47 9.56 -20.34
C MET A 103 5.36 10.58 -19.19
N ASP A 104 5.45 11.88 -19.49
CA ASP A 104 5.34 12.96 -18.50
C ASP A 104 3.94 13.02 -17.87
N GLN A 105 2.89 12.84 -18.69
CA GLN A 105 1.52 12.77 -18.19
C GLN A 105 1.30 11.53 -17.32
N LEU A 106 1.86 10.37 -17.69
CA LEU A 106 1.78 9.15 -16.90
C LEU A 106 2.48 9.29 -15.54
N LEU A 107 3.66 9.92 -15.51
CA LEU A 107 4.37 10.24 -14.26
C LEU A 107 3.53 11.19 -13.38
N SER A 108 2.87 12.17 -13.99
CA SER A 108 1.99 13.10 -13.28
C SER A 108 0.79 12.38 -12.67
N PHE A 109 0.20 11.43 -13.41
CA PHE A 109 -0.88 10.58 -12.90
C PHE A 109 -0.44 9.61 -11.82
N GLU A 110 0.76 9.05 -11.90
CA GLU A 110 1.34 8.23 -10.83
C GLU A 110 1.46 9.04 -9.54
N MET A 111 1.92 10.30 -9.62
CA MET A 111 1.95 11.19 -8.44
C MET A 111 0.57 11.56 -7.93
N ALA A 112 -0.42 11.75 -8.80
CA ALA A 112 -1.79 11.94 -8.36
C ALA A 112 -2.31 10.70 -7.61
N TRP A 113 -2.03 9.49 -8.10
CA TRP A 113 -2.36 8.25 -7.39
C TRP A 113 -1.69 8.19 -6.02
N HIS A 114 -0.43 8.61 -5.90
CA HIS A 114 0.26 8.73 -4.60
C HIS A 114 -0.40 9.70 -3.60
N GLN A 115 -1.33 10.55 -4.03
CA GLN A 115 -2.14 11.42 -3.15
C GLN A 115 -3.45 10.78 -2.66
N GLY A 116 -3.75 9.54 -3.09
CA GLY A 116 -4.97 8.83 -2.71
C GLY A 116 -6.09 8.87 -3.74
N TYR A 117 -5.89 9.45 -4.93
CA TYR A 117 -6.85 9.29 -6.04
C TYR A 117 -6.83 7.87 -6.56
N ALA A 118 -7.95 7.35 -7.07
CA ALA A 118 -8.00 5.98 -7.60
C ALA A 118 -7.21 5.80 -8.91
N LEU A 119 -6.73 4.58 -9.18
CA LEU A 119 -6.06 4.24 -10.45
C LEU A 119 -6.97 4.51 -11.67
N SER A 120 -8.28 4.27 -11.51
CA SER A 120 -9.32 4.54 -12.52
C SER A 120 -9.44 6.01 -12.94
N GLN A 121 -9.03 6.94 -12.08
CA GLN A 121 -9.05 8.39 -12.35
C GLN A 121 -7.71 8.94 -12.81
N THR A 122 -6.66 8.13 -12.75
CA THR A 122 -5.27 8.53 -12.95
C THR A 122 -4.62 7.66 -14.03
N VAL A 123 -3.74 6.74 -13.66
CA VAL A 123 -2.90 5.95 -14.57
C VAL A 123 -3.73 5.11 -15.56
N PHE A 124 -4.85 4.53 -15.11
CA PHE A 124 -5.69 3.67 -15.96
C PHE A 124 -6.50 4.44 -17.00
N THR A 125 -6.53 5.77 -16.93
CA THR A 125 -7.16 6.59 -17.98
C THR A 125 -6.34 6.59 -19.28
N SER A 126 -5.05 6.24 -19.22
CA SER A 126 -4.21 6.14 -20.40
C SER A 126 -4.63 4.95 -21.28
N LEU A 127 -4.91 5.24 -22.55
CA LEU A 127 -5.30 4.21 -23.51
C LEU A 127 -4.15 3.20 -23.79
N HIS A 128 -2.90 3.65 -23.67
CA HIS A 128 -1.73 2.78 -23.76
C HIS A 128 -1.65 1.83 -22.57
N MET A 129 -1.79 2.34 -21.34
CA MET A 129 -1.81 1.49 -20.14
C MET A 129 -2.94 0.46 -20.24
N TYR A 130 -4.16 0.92 -20.54
CA TYR A 130 -5.31 0.05 -20.74
C TYR A 130 -5.07 -1.06 -21.78
N SER A 131 -4.34 -0.77 -22.86
CA SER A 131 -4.02 -1.76 -23.89
C SER A 131 -3.07 -2.88 -23.41
N LEU A 132 -2.36 -2.68 -22.30
CA LEU A 132 -1.47 -3.67 -21.70
C LEU A 132 -2.10 -4.37 -20.49
N LEU A 133 -3.08 -3.74 -19.84
CA LEU A 133 -3.79 -4.31 -18.70
C LEU A 133 -4.62 -5.53 -19.14
N THR A 134 -4.67 -6.53 -18.26
CA THR A 134 -5.45 -7.74 -18.46
C THR A 134 -5.89 -8.27 -17.10
N PRO A 135 -7.09 -8.88 -16.98
CA PRO A 135 -7.54 -9.42 -15.70
C PRO A 135 -7.01 -10.83 -15.41
N TYR A 136 -6.20 -11.39 -16.31
CA TYR A 136 -5.66 -12.74 -16.18
C TYR A 136 -4.14 -12.70 -16.26
N TYR A 137 -3.50 -13.73 -15.71
CA TYR A 137 -2.07 -13.90 -15.82
C TYR A 137 -1.59 -13.88 -17.28
N ARG A 138 -0.48 -13.17 -17.53
CA ARG A 138 0.24 -13.23 -18.79
C ARG A 138 1.74 -13.07 -18.53
N SER A 139 2.57 -13.91 -19.15
CA SER A 139 4.02 -13.77 -19.09
C SER A 139 4.47 -12.39 -19.61
N LEU A 140 5.50 -11.81 -18.99
CA LEU A 140 6.02 -10.47 -19.31
C LEU A 140 6.24 -10.23 -20.81
N SER A 141 6.85 -11.20 -21.51
CA SER A 141 7.12 -11.12 -22.96
C SER A 141 5.87 -11.10 -23.84
N ALA A 142 4.74 -11.58 -23.34
CA ALA A 142 3.48 -11.63 -24.08
C ALA A 142 2.59 -10.40 -23.82
N ILE A 143 2.91 -9.57 -22.83
CA ILE A 143 2.24 -8.29 -22.58
C ILE A 143 2.82 -7.29 -23.57
N VAL A 144 2.18 -7.14 -24.73
CA VAL A 144 2.59 -6.27 -25.83
C VAL A 144 1.39 -5.51 -26.37
N PHE A 145 1.63 -4.34 -26.97
CA PHE A 145 0.61 -3.62 -27.71
C PHE A 145 0.13 -4.46 -28.89
N SER A 146 -1.16 -4.81 -28.89
CA SER A 146 -1.74 -5.69 -29.91
C SER A 146 -2.11 -4.89 -31.17
N PRO A 147 -1.72 -5.34 -32.37
CA PRO A 147 -2.04 -4.64 -33.61
C PRO A 147 -3.55 -4.68 -33.90
N LYS A 148 -4.10 -3.56 -34.37
CA LYS A 148 -5.46 -3.40 -34.89
C LYS A 148 -5.45 -3.36 -36.42
N LYS A 149 -6.64 -3.36 -37.04
CA LYS A 149 -6.81 -3.33 -38.51
C LYS A 149 -6.08 -2.16 -39.20
N ASN A 150 -5.94 -1.04 -38.51
CA ASN A 150 -5.32 0.18 -39.04
C ASN A 150 -3.86 0.36 -38.60
N SER A 151 -3.27 -0.64 -37.92
CA SER A 151 -1.90 -0.54 -37.44
C SER A 151 -0.90 -0.45 -38.59
N PRO A 152 0.18 0.33 -38.40
CA PRO A 152 1.21 0.43 -39.41
C PRO A 152 1.86 -0.94 -39.64
N GLY A 153 2.13 -1.28 -40.91
CA GLY A 153 2.77 -2.55 -41.26
C GLY A 153 4.21 -2.67 -40.74
N VAL A 154 4.88 -1.54 -40.49
CA VAL A 154 6.16 -1.46 -39.78
C VAL A 154 5.89 -0.79 -38.44
N VAL A 155 6.11 -1.54 -37.36
CA VAL A 155 5.88 -1.07 -36.01
C VAL A 155 7.06 -0.22 -35.56
N ASP A 156 6.79 0.95 -34.99
CA ASP A 156 7.81 1.84 -34.46
C ASP A 156 8.41 1.25 -33.16
N PRO A 157 9.74 1.03 -33.09
CA PRO A 157 10.41 0.58 -31.87
C PRO A 157 10.22 1.52 -30.68
N LEU A 158 10.05 2.83 -30.91
CA LEU A 158 9.81 3.79 -29.83
C LEU A 158 8.49 3.53 -29.10
N VAL A 159 7.50 3.01 -29.81
CA VAL A 159 6.21 2.66 -29.22
C VAL A 159 6.24 1.23 -28.69
N SER A 160 6.59 0.28 -29.56
CA SER A 160 6.53 -1.16 -29.25
C SER A 160 7.56 -1.65 -28.23
N SER A 161 8.71 -0.97 -28.10
CA SER A 161 9.76 -1.30 -27.15
C SER A 161 9.84 -0.25 -26.03
N VAL A 162 10.12 1.02 -26.37
CA VAL A 162 10.42 2.08 -25.39
C VAL A 162 9.22 2.47 -24.54
N LEU A 163 8.10 2.89 -25.15
CA LEU A 163 6.89 3.24 -24.40
C LEU A 163 6.30 2.03 -23.67
N ARG A 164 6.30 0.85 -24.32
CA ARG A 164 5.85 -0.41 -23.71
C ARG A 164 6.64 -0.70 -22.42
N ALA A 165 7.97 -0.69 -22.46
CA ALA A 165 8.80 -1.01 -21.30
C ALA A 165 8.57 -0.01 -20.16
N PHE A 166 8.41 1.28 -20.48
CA PHE A 166 8.05 2.30 -19.50
C PHE A 166 6.70 2.02 -18.83
N CYS A 167 5.67 1.68 -19.61
CA CYS A 167 4.35 1.30 -19.10
C CYS A 167 4.39 0.05 -18.22
N LEU A 168 5.15 -0.98 -18.61
CA LEU A 168 5.36 -2.17 -17.77
C LEU A 168 6.03 -1.82 -16.43
N GLY A 169 6.98 -0.89 -16.45
CA GLY A 169 7.58 -0.33 -15.25
C GLY A 169 6.55 0.32 -14.34
N ILE A 170 5.60 1.11 -14.89
CA ILE A 170 4.51 1.71 -14.09
C ILE A 170 3.63 0.62 -13.47
N ILE A 171 3.22 -0.40 -14.23
CA ILE A 171 2.38 -1.49 -13.70
C ILE A 171 3.08 -2.16 -12.51
N LYS A 172 4.39 -2.45 -12.64
CA LYS A 172 5.15 -3.06 -11.55
C LYS A 172 5.37 -2.10 -10.37
N SER A 173 5.59 -0.81 -10.61
CA SER A 173 5.63 0.21 -9.55
C SER A 173 4.32 0.27 -8.78
N CYS A 174 3.17 0.16 -9.45
CA CYS A 174 1.87 0.10 -8.78
C CYS A 174 1.74 -1.13 -7.88
N ASP A 175 2.13 -2.31 -8.36
CA ASP A 175 2.18 -3.55 -7.54
C ASP A 175 3.06 -3.37 -6.30
N ALA A 176 4.28 -2.86 -6.47
CA ALA A 176 5.23 -2.67 -5.38
C ALA A 176 4.70 -1.70 -4.30
N VAL A 177 4.13 -0.56 -4.72
CA VAL A 177 3.52 0.42 -3.81
C VAL A 177 2.32 -0.17 -3.08
N ILE A 178 1.44 -0.90 -3.77
CA ILE A 178 0.29 -1.56 -3.14
C ILE A 178 0.75 -2.61 -2.13
N GLN A 179 1.75 -3.44 -2.48
CA GLN A 179 2.30 -4.43 -1.57
C GLN A 179 2.89 -3.81 -0.30
N GLU A 180 3.64 -2.70 -0.43
CA GLU A 180 4.21 -2.02 0.74
C GLU A 180 3.12 -1.42 1.63
N ILE A 181 2.16 -0.68 1.05
CA ILE A 181 1.08 -0.04 1.82
C ILE A 181 0.20 -1.09 2.50
N THR A 182 -0.20 -2.15 1.79
CA THR A 182 -1.07 -3.19 2.34
C THR A 182 -0.38 -4.10 3.34
N SER A 183 0.96 -4.09 3.39
CA SER A 183 1.71 -4.80 4.42
C SER A 183 1.72 -4.09 5.78
N GLU A 184 1.32 -2.81 5.83
CA GLU A 184 1.35 -1.97 7.03
C GLU A 184 -0.03 -1.39 7.38
N HIS A 185 -0.13 -0.63 8.47
CA HIS A 185 -1.41 -0.07 8.90
C HIS A 185 -1.74 1.20 8.11
N TYR A 186 -2.86 1.15 7.39
CA TYR A 186 -3.44 2.26 6.64
C TYR A 186 -4.98 2.16 6.62
N TYR A 187 -5.65 3.25 6.24
CA TYR A 187 -7.10 3.27 6.04
C TYR A 187 -7.46 3.40 4.56
N GLU A 188 -8.07 2.35 3.99
CA GLU A 188 -8.55 2.32 2.61
C GLU A 188 -9.58 3.44 2.36
N GLU A 189 -9.51 4.07 1.18
CA GLU A 189 -10.33 5.22 0.74
C GLU A 189 -10.16 6.53 1.54
N GLU A 190 -9.39 6.52 2.63
CA GLU A 190 -9.04 7.73 3.39
C GLU A 190 -7.58 8.12 3.18
N ASP A 191 -6.64 7.19 3.42
CA ASP A 191 -5.21 7.40 3.23
C ASP A 191 -4.77 7.09 1.80
N PHE A 192 -5.37 6.06 1.20
CA PHE A 192 -4.97 5.53 -0.11
C PHE A 192 -6.06 4.65 -0.73
N VAL A 193 -6.06 4.55 -2.06
CA VAL A 193 -6.93 3.64 -2.81
C VAL A 193 -6.09 2.56 -3.48
N THR A 194 -6.21 1.32 -3.00
CA THR A 194 -5.45 0.15 -3.47
C THR A 194 -6.18 -0.64 -4.57
N GLN A 195 -7.42 -0.27 -4.88
CA GLN A 195 -8.25 -0.98 -5.86
C GLN A 195 -7.60 -1.05 -7.24
N THR A 196 -7.36 -2.28 -7.71
CA THR A 196 -6.75 -2.59 -9.01
C THR A 196 -7.77 -2.91 -10.10
N PHE A 197 -9.07 -2.90 -9.79
CA PHE A 197 -10.17 -3.21 -10.72
C PHE A 197 -9.99 -4.56 -11.43
N THR A 198 -9.54 -5.57 -10.68
CA THR A 198 -9.25 -6.95 -11.14
C THR A 198 -8.15 -7.05 -12.21
N GLN A 199 -7.33 -6.01 -12.39
CA GLN A 199 -6.22 -6.06 -13.34
C GLN A 199 -5.00 -6.77 -12.73
N TYR A 200 -4.29 -7.51 -13.56
CA TYR A 200 -3.04 -8.18 -13.23
C TYR A 200 -1.87 -7.18 -13.25
N MET A 201 -1.15 -7.09 -12.13
CA MET A 201 -0.14 -6.07 -11.88
C MET A 201 1.31 -6.58 -11.90
N LEU A 202 1.59 -7.69 -12.61
CA LEU A 202 2.94 -8.28 -12.66
C LEU A 202 3.47 -8.76 -11.29
N ASN A 203 2.57 -9.28 -10.44
CA ASN A 203 2.88 -9.67 -9.07
C ASN A 203 3.82 -10.89 -8.96
N ASP A 204 3.88 -11.76 -9.97
CA ASP A 204 4.80 -12.91 -10.04
C ASP A 204 6.13 -12.62 -10.76
N CYS A 205 6.28 -11.44 -11.36
CA CYS A 205 7.54 -11.03 -12.00
C CYS A 205 8.44 -10.33 -10.97
N SER A 206 9.75 -10.59 -11.03
CA SER A 206 10.72 -9.86 -10.20
C SER A 206 10.91 -8.42 -10.72
N HIS A 207 11.41 -7.52 -9.87
CA HIS A 207 11.79 -6.18 -10.30
C HIS A 207 12.89 -6.25 -11.37
N ASP A 208 13.86 -7.15 -11.21
CA ASP A 208 14.95 -7.38 -12.15
C ASP A 208 14.49 -7.77 -13.55
N ASP A 209 13.42 -8.58 -13.67
CA ASP A 209 12.87 -8.98 -14.97
C ASP A 209 12.32 -7.76 -15.73
N VAL A 210 11.58 -6.89 -15.03
CA VAL A 210 11.00 -5.67 -15.62
C VAL A 210 12.09 -4.64 -15.92
N ILE A 211 13.07 -4.48 -15.03
CA ILE A 211 14.27 -3.66 -15.27
C ILE A 211 15.04 -4.19 -16.50
N GLY A 212 15.10 -5.50 -16.68
CA GLY A 212 15.68 -6.15 -17.86
C GLY A 212 14.99 -5.76 -19.16
N GLU A 213 13.66 -5.65 -19.18
CA GLU A 213 12.90 -5.15 -20.33
C GLU A 213 13.18 -3.66 -20.61
N ILE A 214 13.30 -2.83 -19.57
CA ILE A 214 13.68 -1.42 -19.73
C ILE A 214 15.12 -1.28 -20.25
N LYS A 215 16.04 -2.14 -19.79
CA LYS A 215 17.42 -2.20 -20.30
C LYS A 215 17.49 -2.58 -21.77
N LYS A 216 16.63 -3.47 -22.25
CA LYS A 216 16.48 -3.76 -23.69
C LYS A 216 15.97 -2.54 -24.45
N ALA A 217 15.00 -1.81 -23.89
CA ALA A 217 14.47 -0.59 -24.48
C ALA A 217 15.53 0.52 -24.63
N PHE A 218 16.50 0.66 -23.70
CA PHE A 218 17.65 1.56 -23.91
C PHE A 218 18.43 1.20 -25.18
N GLY A 219 18.75 -0.09 -25.36
CA GLY A 219 19.47 -0.55 -26.55
C GLY A 219 18.69 -0.33 -27.85
N ASP A 220 17.36 -0.38 -27.81
CA ASP A 220 16.52 -0.09 -28.98
C ASP A 220 16.38 1.41 -29.24
N LEU A 221 16.36 2.24 -28.19
CA LEU A 221 16.39 3.70 -28.28
C LEU A 221 17.69 4.21 -28.90
N GLU A 222 18.83 3.60 -28.55
CA GLU A 222 20.16 3.96 -29.08
C GLU A 222 20.29 3.72 -30.59
N LYS A 223 19.57 2.73 -31.11
CA LYS A 223 19.56 2.42 -32.56
C LYS A 223 18.69 3.39 -33.36
N GLN A 224 17.89 4.23 -32.71
CA GLN A 224 17.05 5.20 -33.41
C GLN A 224 17.88 6.42 -33.82
N GLY A 225 17.73 6.87 -35.06
CA GLY A 225 18.39 8.07 -35.60
C GLY A 225 17.72 9.37 -35.14
N LEU A 226 17.52 9.55 -33.83
CA LEU A 226 16.85 10.70 -33.24
C LEU A 226 17.81 11.87 -32.99
N PRO A 227 17.29 13.11 -32.89
CA PRO A 227 18.01 14.23 -32.31
C PRO A 227 18.52 13.90 -30.90
N THR A 228 19.73 14.35 -30.56
CA THR A 228 20.41 14.01 -29.30
C THR A 228 19.60 14.45 -28.07
N ASP A 229 19.00 15.63 -28.10
CA ASP A 229 18.17 16.17 -27.02
C ASP A 229 16.89 15.34 -26.77
N VAL A 230 16.21 14.91 -27.83
CA VAL A 230 15.02 14.05 -27.76
C VAL A 230 15.38 12.64 -27.27
N GLN A 231 16.51 12.10 -27.77
CA GLN A 231 17.01 10.79 -27.34
C GLN A 231 17.39 10.81 -25.85
N ASP A 232 18.08 11.86 -25.40
CA ASP A 232 18.46 12.06 -24.01
C ASP A 232 17.21 12.23 -23.12
N ALA A 233 16.19 12.96 -23.58
CA ALA A 233 14.94 13.11 -22.85
C ALA A 233 14.21 11.78 -22.63
N LEU A 234 14.12 10.93 -23.67
CA LEU A 234 13.56 9.58 -23.54
C LEU A 234 14.41 8.71 -22.61
N ARG A 235 15.74 8.81 -22.71
CA ARG A 235 16.68 8.10 -21.83
C ARG A 235 16.46 8.47 -20.36
N CYS A 236 16.37 9.76 -20.03
CA CYS A 236 16.13 10.23 -18.65
C CYS A 236 14.85 9.65 -18.03
N ARG A 237 13.78 9.45 -18.80
CA ARG A 237 12.51 8.88 -18.33
C ARG A 237 12.62 7.38 -18.06
N LEU A 238 13.32 6.65 -18.93
CA LEU A 238 13.64 5.23 -18.70
C LEU A 238 14.56 5.06 -17.49
N GLU A 239 15.57 5.94 -17.32
CA GLU A 239 16.47 5.94 -16.16
C GLU A 239 15.70 6.18 -14.86
N LEU A 240 14.82 7.19 -14.84
CA LEU A 240 13.92 7.43 -13.72
C LEU A 240 13.10 6.19 -13.38
N ARG A 241 12.56 5.49 -14.38
CA ARG A 241 11.77 4.28 -14.15
C ARG A 241 12.59 3.15 -13.54
N VAL A 242 13.84 2.94 -13.99
CA VAL A 242 14.73 1.93 -13.38
C VAL A 242 14.97 2.27 -11.91
N HIS A 243 15.38 3.50 -11.60
CA HIS A 243 15.64 3.89 -10.21
C HIS A 243 14.37 3.81 -9.34
N LEU A 244 13.18 4.14 -9.88
CA LEU A 244 11.92 3.96 -9.17
C LEU A 244 11.63 2.49 -8.87
N LEU A 245 11.85 1.57 -9.80
CA LEU A 245 11.62 0.14 -9.55
C LEU A 245 12.55 -0.42 -8.47
N GLU A 246 13.82 -0.01 -8.46
CA GLU A 246 14.79 -0.39 -7.43
C GLU A 246 14.41 0.22 -6.05
N ALA A 247 13.99 1.50 -6.04
CA ALA A 247 13.62 2.22 -4.83
C ALA A 247 12.31 1.74 -4.21
N LEU A 248 11.33 1.38 -5.05
CA LEU A 248 9.98 0.96 -4.66
C LEU A 248 9.89 -0.52 -4.29
N GLU A 249 10.91 -1.33 -4.57
CA GLU A 249 10.87 -2.75 -4.19
C GLU A 249 10.53 -2.90 -2.69
N PRO A 250 9.52 -3.71 -2.33
CA PRO A 250 9.04 -3.76 -0.95
C PRO A 250 10.10 -4.20 0.06
N LEU A 251 10.00 -3.69 1.29
CA LEU A 251 10.84 -4.12 2.39
C LEU A 251 10.58 -5.59 2.73
N THR A 252 11.63 -6.33 3.09
CA THR A 252 11.50 -7.74 3.50
C THR A 252 11.59 -7.88 5.02
N PRO A 253 10.93 -8.89 5.62
CA PRO A 253 11.07 -9.16 7.06
C PRO A 253 12.45 -9.71 7.47
N VAL A 254 13.29 -10.09 6.51
CA VAL A 254 14.56 -10.80 6.74
C VAL A 254 15.74 -9.86 6.69
N GLU A 255 15.73 -8.93 5.72
CA GLU A 255 16.81 -7.98 5.49
C GLU A 255 16.21 -6.59 5.23
N VAL A 256 16.66 -5.61 6.02
CA VAL A 256 16.40 -4.20 5.77
C VAL A 256 17.62 -3.63 5.04
N ILE A 257 17.42 -3.33 3.77
CA ILE A 257 18.41 -2.67 2.92
C ILE A 257 18.20 -1.17 3.01
N ASP A 258 19.25 -0.42 3.34
CA ASP A 258 19.22 1.04 3.25
C ASP A 258 19.14 1.46 1.77
N LYS A 259 17.99 2.04 1.38
CA LYS A 259 17.73 2.54 0.02
C LYS A 259 17.97 4.04 -0.14
N SER A 260 18.66 4.69 0.81
CA SER A 260 18.92 6.14 0.77
C SER A 260 19.61 6.57 -0.52
N GLU A 261 20.63 5.84 -0.99
CA GLU A 261 21.33 6.15 -2.25
C GLU A 261 20.43 5.91 -3.48
N THR A 262 19.60 4.88 -3.46
CA THR A 262 18.64 4.60 -4.54
C THR A 262 17.62 5.74 -4.66
N TRP A 263 17.11 6.25 -3.54
CA TRP A 263 16.19 7.40 -3.54
C TRP A 263 16.87 8.71 -3.93
N LYS A 264 18.17 8.90 -3.64
CA LYS A 264 18.95 10.02 -4.19
C LYS A 264 19.08 9.93 -5.71
N ALA A 265 19.30 8.74 -6.25
CA ALA A 265 19.32 8.51 -7.70
C ALA A 265 17.96 8.80 -8.36
N VAL A 266 16.85 8.45 -7.70
CA VAL A 266 15.49 8.86 -8.11
C VAL A 266 15.39 10.39 -8.15
N LEU A 267 15.79 11.09 -7.07
CA LEU A 267 15.72 12.55 -6.99
C LEU A 267 16.53 13.23 -8.12
N ASP A 268 17.75 12.76 -8.37
CA ASP A 268 18.59 13.26 -9.47
C ASP A 268 17.95 13.02 -10.83
N SER A 269 17.33 11.85 -11.03
CA SER A 269 16.65 11.51 -12.29
C SER A 269 15.40 12.35 -12.51
N VAL A 270 14.62 12.62 -11.44
CA VAL A 270 13.46 13.52 -11.49
C VAL A 270 13.88 14.93 -11.91
N ASN A 271 15.00 15.44 -11.39
CA ASN A 271 15.54 16.75 -11.78
C ASN A 271 15.91 16.78 -13.28
N LYS A 272 16.57 15.73 -13.78
CA LYS A 272 16.91 15.61 -15.22
C LYS A 272 15.66 15.52 -16.12
N VAL A 273 14.62 14.80 -15.69
CA VAL A 273 13.34 14.75 -16.41
C VAL A 273 12.72 16.15 -16.45
N ASN A 274 12.73 16.86 -15.33
CA ASN A 274 12.22 18.23 -15.25
C ASN A 274 12.90 19.20 -16.25
N ASP A 275 14.22 19.07 -16.45
CA ASP A 275 14.96 19.93 -17.40
C ASP A 275 14.58 19.67 -18.88
N THR A 276 14.02 18.50 -19.16
CA THR A 276 13.71 18.02 -20.52
C THR A 276 12.21 17.95 -20.84
N THR A 277 11.31 18.28 -19.89
CA THR A 277 9.83 18.24 -20.12
C THR A 277 9.35 19.19 -21.20
N LYS A 278 10.04 20.31 -21.42
CA LYS A 278 9.76 21.26 -22.52
C LYS A 278 9.84 20.65 -23.92
N LEU A 279 10.48 19.50 -24.08
CA LEU A 279 10.55 18.76 -25.35
C LEU A 279 9.32 17.87 -25.57
N GLY A 280 8.52 17.65 -24.54
CA GLY A 280 7.28 16.87 -24.62
C GLY A 280 6.16 17.64 -25.32
N LYS A 281 5.40 16.92 -26.15
CA LYS A 281 4.17 17.42 -26.76
C LYS A 281 2.98 16.67 -26.16
N GLU A 282 2.09 17.41 -25.52
CA GLU A 282 0.91 16.86 -24.87
C GLU A 282 -0.05 16.17 -25.86
N ARG A 283 -0.61 15.05 -25.43
CA ARG A 283 -1.61 14.27 -26.17
C ARG A 283 -2.78 13.89 -25.25
N PRO A 284 -3.61 14.87 -24.82
CA PRO A 284 -4.73 14.61 -23.92
C PRO A 284 -5.80 13.70 -24.55
N ASP A 285 -5.83 13.61 -25.88
CA ASP A 285 -6.70 12.70 -26.64
C ASP A 285 -6.41 11.21 -26.37
N LEU A 286 -5.25 10.89 -25.79
CA LEU A 286 -4.83 9.51 -25.47
C LEU A 286 -5.10 9.12 -24.01
N PHE A 287 -5.87 9.95 -23.30
CA PHE A 287 -6.32 9.73 -21.93
C PHE A 287 -7.83 9.93 -21.84
N SER A 288 -8.55 8.97 -21.26
CA SER A 288 -10.01 8.99 -21.22
C SER A 288 -10.57 8.35 -19.95
N GLU A 289 -11.50 9.05 -19.31
CA GLU A 289 -12.32 8.53 -18.20
C GLU A 289 -13.19 7.34 -18.63
N ARG A 290 -13.43 7.16 -19.94
CA ARG A 290 -14.28 6.08 -20.47
C ARG A 290 -13.66 4.70 -20.34
N VAL A 291 -12.35 4.60 -20.06
CA VAL A 291 -11.73 3.31 -19.73
C VAL A 291 -12.42 2.63 -18.54
N GLN A 292 -12.97 3.41 -17.61
CA GLN A 292 -13.67 2.90 -16.42
C GLN A 292 -14.86 1.99 -16.74
N ARG A 293 -15.46 2.10 -17.93
CA ARG A 293 -16.53 1.20 -18.40
C ARG A 293 -16.07 -0.26 -18.54
N HIS A 294 -14.78 -0.47 -18.79
CA HIS A 294 -14.18 -1.79 -18.98
C HIS A 294 -13.51 -2.32 -17.72
N LEU A 295 -13.45 -1.51 -16.66
CA LEU A 295 -12.91 -1.88 -15.36
C LEU A 295 -14.03 -2.48 -14.52
N ALA A 296 -13.74 -3.55 -13.78
CA ALA A 296 -14.68 -4.14 -12.85
C ALA A 296 -14.84 -3.20 -11.63
N SER A 297 -15.92 -2.42 -11.60
CA SER A 297 -16.22 -1.46 -10.53
C SER A 297 -17.65 -1.62 -10.02
N ASN A 298 -17.80 -1.49 -8.71
CA ASN A 298 -19.07 -1.34 -7.99
C ASN A 298 -19.36 0.13 -7.60
N ILE A 299 -18.47 1.04 -7.97
CA ILE A 299 -18.55 2.48 -7.69
C ILE A 299 -18.95 3.20 -8.98
N PRO A 300 -19.75 4.28 -8.89
CA PRO A 300 -20.05 5.14 -10.03
C PRO A 300 -18.80 5.61 -10.79
N PRO A 301 -18.89 5.87 -12.10
CA PRO A 301 -17.78 6.43 -12.87
C PRO A 301 -17.38 7.80 -12.31
N ILE A 302 -16.10 7.96 -11.99
CA ILE A 302 -15.56 9.17 -11.37
C ILE A 302 -14.77 9.96 -12.42
N PRO A 303 -14.89 11.30 -12.51
CA PRO A 303 -14.12 12.09 -13.46
C PRO A 303 -12.60 11.87 -13.35
N MET A 304 -11.93 11.90 -14.49
CA MET A 304 -10.47 11.89 -14.57
C MET A 304 -9.89 13.13 -13.89
N ILE A 305 -8.83 12.93 -13.09
CA ILE A 305 -8.12 14.02 -12.44
C ILE A 305 -7.37 14.86 -13.48
N LYS A 306 -7.36 16.18 -13.30
CA LYS A 306 -6.51 17.07 -14.09
C LYS A 306 -5.26 17.33 -13.28
N THR A 307 -4.11 16.99 -13.83
CA THR A 307 -2.80 17.23 -13.22
C THR A 307 -1.78 17.50 -14.31
N SER A 308 -0.79 18.34 -14.00
CA SER A 308 0.31 18.69 -14.88
C SER A 308 1.65 18.31 -14.26
N TRP A 309 2.71 18.27 -15.08
CA TRP A 309 4.06 18.02 -14.58
C TRP A 309 4.51 19.08 -13.55
N GLU A 310 4.10 20.33 -13.72
CA GLU A 310 4.45 21.43 -12.79
C GLU A 310 3.93 21.17 -11.37
N GLU A 311 2.77 20.52 -11.24
CA GLU A 311 2.19 20.13 -9.95
C GLU A 311 2.80 18.81 -9.43
N ALA A 312 3.14 17.88 -10.33
CA ALA A 312 3.67 16.56 -10.00
C ALA A 312 5.14 16.59 -9.58
N TYR A 313 5.97 17.40 -10.23
CA TYR A 313 7.40 17.54 -9.96
C TYR A 313 7.74 17.80 -8.48
N PRO A 314 7.18 18.83 -7.81
CA PRO A 314 7.47 19.05 -6.39
C PRO A 314 7.01 17.89 -5.49
N ARG A 315 5.99 17.13 -5.91
CA ARG A 315 5.50 15.95 -5.18
C ARG A 315 6.45 14.77 -5.33
N PHE A 316 6.97 14.55 -6.54
CA PHE A 316 8.02 13.55 -6.78
C PHE A 316 9.26 13.82 -5.94
N LYS A 317 9.73 15.08 -5.92
CA LYS A 317 10.87 15.47 -5.07
C LYS A 317 10.61 15.16 -3.61
N ARG A 318 9.43 15.56 -3.10
CA ARG A 318 9.05 15.29 -1.71
C ARG A 318 8.98 13.79 -1.42
N LEU A 319 8.38 12.99 -2.31
CA LEU A 319 8.34 11.55 -2.16
C LEU A 319 9.76 10.97 -2.01
N ALA A 320 10.71 11.40 -2.84
CA ALA A 320 12.10 10.96 -2.72
C ALA A 320 12.77 11.45 -1.42
N GLU A 321 12.63 12.74 -1.08
CA GLU A 321 13.19 13.33 0.14
C GLU A 321 12.64 12.71 1.43
N ASP A 322 11.35 12.38 1.46
CA ASP A 322 10.72 11.70 2.59
C ASP A 322 11.23 10.27 2.72
N ASN A 323 11.38 9.54 1.62
CA ASN A 323 11.92 8.18 1.69
C ASN A 323 13.43 8.14 2.00
N ILE A 324 14.21 9.15 1.58
CA ILE A 324 15.61 9.32 2.04
C ILE A 324 15.63 9.48 3.56
N GLU A 325 14.76 10.31 4.12
CA GLU A 325 14.69 10.47 5.58
C GLU A 325 14.22 9.20 6.27
N ALA A 326 13.20 8.50 5.75
CA ALA A 326 12.75 7.25 6.35
C ALA A 326 13.91 6.25 6.49
N HIS A 327 14.69 6.05 5.42
CA HIS A 327 15.82 5.12 5.42
C HIS A 327 17.02 5.61 6.24
N ARG A 328 17.12 6.91 6.56
CA ARG A 328 18.13 7.40 7.51
C ARG A 328 18.00 6.73 8.88
N PHE A 329 16.81 6.28 9.28
CA PHE A 329 16.66 5.51 10.52
C PHE A 329 17.48 4.21 10.51
N ALA A 330 17.61 3.56 9.35
CA ALA A 330 18.42 2.33 9.21
C ALA A 330 19.92 2.56 9.42
N SER A 331 20.39 3.81 9.33
CA SER A 331 21.79 4.18 9.59
C SER A 331 22.11 4.37 11.08
N ILE A 332 21.11 4.34 11.97
CA ILE A 332 21.31 4.53 13.41
C ILE A 332 21.81 3.22 14.02
N GLU A 333 23.03 3.25 14.57
CA GLU A 333 23.58 2.13 15.33
C GLU A 333 22.84 1.97 16.67
N ASN A 334 22.35 0.76 16.95
CA ASN A 334 21.68 0.38 18.21
C ASN A 334 20.57 1.38 18.63
N PRO A 335 19.49 1.52 17.85
CA PRO A 335 18.44 2.49 18.12
C PRO A 335 17.78 2.23 19.49
N SER A 336 17.78 3.24 20.35
CA SER A 336 17.06 3.19 21.63
C SER A 336 15.55 3.40 21.44
N PRO A 337 14.72 2.97 22.41
CA PRO A 337 13.28 3.28 22.46
C PRO A 337 12.94 4.74 22.17
N LEU A 338 13.70 5.67 22.76
CA LEU A 338 13.51 7.11 22.58
C LEU A 338 13.84 7.55 21.14
N ASN A 339 14.82 6.91 20.49
CA ASN A 339 15.12 7.18 19.08
C ASN A 339 13.94 6.80 18.19
N VAL A 340 13.31 5.63 18.40
CA VAL A 340 12.15 5.18 17.63
C VAL A 340 11.03 6.21 17.71
N THR A 341 10.60 6.57 18.92
CA THR A 341 9.49 7.51 19.13
C THR A 341 9.79 8.91 18.65
N ARG A 342 11.01 9.43 18.87
CA ARG A 342 11.41 10.75 18.37
C ARG A 342 11.47 10.79 16.86
N PHE A 343 12.05 9.76 16.23
CA PHE A 343 12.13 9.69 14.79
C PHE A 343 10.73 9.60 14.16
N ALA A 344 9.80 8.86 14.78
CA ALA A 344 8.40 8.84 14.36
C ALA A 344 7.78 10.24 14.36
N TRP A 345 7.98 11.02 15.42
CA TRP A 345 7.48 12.39 15.53
C TRP A 345 8.16 13.35 14.55
N ASP A 346 9.48 13.31 14.45
CA ASP A 346 10.26 14.14 13.53
C ASP A 346 9.84 13.86 12.07
N PHE A 347 9.63 12.60 11.72
CA PHE A 347 9.15 12.20 10.40
C PHE A 347 7.71 12.66 10.15
N SER A 348 6.79 12.40 11.09
CA SER A 348 5.37 12.75 10.96
C SER A 348 5.12 14.26 10.97
N SER A 349 5.99 15.04 11.62
CA SER A 349 5.91 16.52 11.72
C SER A 349 6.47 17.26 10.51
N ARG A 350 6.99 16.55 9.51
CA ARG A 350 7.37 17.16 8.23
C ARG A 350 6.17 17.88 7.61
N SER A 351 6.44 19.03 7.01
CA SER A 351 5.43 19.88 6.38
C SER A 351 5.78 20.13 4.92
N PRO A 352 4.88 19.80 3.99
CA PRO A 352 3.67 18.97 4.11
C PRO A 352 3.93 17.56 4.63
N GLN A 353 2.88 16.91 5.14
CA GLN A 353 3.00 15.57 5.72
C GLN A 353 3.51 14.54 4.72
N PRO A 354 4.28 13.54 5.18
CA PRO A 354 4.75 12.47 4.32
C PRO A 354 3.59 11.68 3.67
N SER A 355 3.82 11.24 2.44
CA SER A 355 2.84 10.45 1.69
C SER A 355 2.49 9.13 2.41
N THR A 356 1.33 8.53 2.11
CA THR A 356 0.93 7.24 2.67
C THR A 356 1.96 6.14 2.39
N TYR A 357 2.55 6.15 1.19
CA TYR A 357 3.64 5.23 0.85
C TYR A 357 4.86 5.45 1.77
N SER A 358 5.35 6.68 1.91
CA SER A 358 6.51 6.98 2.77
C SER A 358 6.25 6.66 4.25
N ARG A 359 5.02 6.87 4.73
CA ARG A 359 4.58 6.44 6.08
C ARG A 359 4.58 4.92 6.22
N SER A 360 4.19 4.19 5.17
CA SER A 360 4.21 2.72 5.15
C SER A 360 5.64 2.20 5.17
N VAL A 361 6.55 2.76 4.38
CA VAL A 361 7.99 2.45 4.45
C VAL A 361 8.54 2.67 5.86
N MET A 362 8.21 3.81 6.48
CA MET A 362 8.64 4.13 7.85
C MET A 362 8.10 3.11 8.88
N GLN A 363 6.83 2.72 8.75
CA GLN A 363 6.24 1.64 9.56
C GLN A 363 6.96 0.32 9.33
N GLY A 364 7.27 -0.02 8.07
CA GLY A 364 7.97 -1.24 7.73
C GLY A 364 9.38 -1.33 8.32
N LEU A 365 10.13 -0.22 8.30
CA LEU A 365 11.45 -0.15 8.95
C LEU A 365 11.39 -0.39 10.47
N PHE A 366 10.28 0.01 11.09
CA PHE A 366 10.06 -0.19 12.51
C PHE A 366 9.53 -1.59 12.85
N PHE A 367 8.61 -2.13 12.05
CA PHE A 367 7.71 -3.18 12.49
C PHE A 367 7.58 -4.38 11.53
N LYS A 368 8.22 -4.35 10.34
CA LYS A 368 8.14 -5.45 9.39
C LYS A 368 8.98 -6.63 9.88
N GLY A 369 8.37 -7.46 10.72
CA GLY A 369 9.01 -8.60 11.40
C GLY A 369 8.85 -8.54 12.92
N GLN A 370 9.59 -9.38 13.65
CA GLN A 370 9.60 -9.41 15.13
C GLN A 370 10.75 -8.59 15.74
N LYS A 371 11.53 -7.93 14.89
CA LYS A 371 12.75 -7.23 15.26
C LYS A 371 12.80 -5.88 14.55
N LEU A 372 13.15 -4.84 15.30
CA LEU A 372 13.48 -3.54 14.76
C LEU A 372 14.72 -3.66 13.88
N LEU A 373 14.61 -3.16 12.63
CA LEU A 373 15.67 -3.26 11.62
C LEU A 373 16.25 -4.68 11.47
N THR A 374 15.43 -5.73 11.69
CA THR A 374 15.84 -7.16 11.66
C THR A 374 16.89 -7.58 12.71
N GLN A 375 17.34 -6.67 13.57
CA GLN A 375 18.42 -6.90 14.53
C GLN A 375 17.91 -7.00 15.98
N THR A 376 17.18 -5.98 16.44
CA THR A 376 16.81 -5.83 17.85
C THR A 376 15.40 -6.36 18.10
N PRO A 377 15.21 -7.42 18.91
CA PRO A 377 13.88 -7.90 19.27
C PRO A 377 13.04 -6.81 19.93
N HIS A 378 11.76 -6.71 19.59
CA HIS A 378 10.89 -5.68 20.18
C HIS A 378 10.77 -5.78 21.71
N LEU A 379 10.79 -7.00 22.26
CA LEU A 379 10.83 -7.20 23.72
C LEU A 379 12.06 -6.57 24.35
N SER A 380 13.21 -6.57 23.67
CA SER A 380 14.42 -5.91 24.16
C SER A 380 14.28 -4.39 24.19
N LEU A 381 13.49 -3.79 23.28
CA LEU A 381 13.18 -2.36 23.32
C LEU A 381 12.32 -2.01 24.53
N ILE A 382 11.31 -2.81 24.83
CA ILE A 382 10.46 -2.61 26.02
C ILE A 382 11.31 -2.70 27.29
N LEU A 383 12.17 -3.72 27.38
CA LEU A 383 13.05 -3.88 28.53
C LEU A 383 13.98 -2.66 28.72
N GLU A 384 14.53 -2.13 27.62
CA GLU A 384 15.36 -0.92 27.67
C GLU A 384 14.55 0.33 28.01
N ASP A 385 13.30 0.42 27.56
CA ASP A 385 12.40 1.53 27.87
C ASP A 385 12.04 1.55 29.37
N ILE A 386 11.66 0.39 29.92
CA ILE A 386 11.43 0.22 31.37
C ILE A 386 12.69 0.57 32.16
N ARG A 387 13.85 0.04 31.74
CA ARG A 387 15.15 0.34 32.38
C ARG A 387 15.45 1.82 32.39
N SER A 388 15.22 2.53 31.28
CA SER A 388 15.55 3.94 31.16
C SER A 388 14.56 4.87 31.88
N LEU A 389 13.28 4.51 31.95
CA LEU A 389 12.22 5.37 32.49
C LEU A 389 11.94 5.17 33.99
N SER A 390 11.84 3.92 34.47
CA SER A 390 11.39 3.65 35.85
C SER A 390 12.35 2.80 36.69
N MET A 391 13.29 2.06 36.08
CA MET A 391 14.13 1.08 36.77
C MET A 391 15.63 1.25 36.46
N ALA A 392 16.11 2.49 36.44
CA ALA A 392 17.48 2.81 36.07
C ALA A 392 18.50 2.21 37.06
N GLY A 393 19.29 1.24 36.58
CA GLY A 393 20.29 0.54 37.38
C GLY A 393 19.69 -0.44 38.41
N ASP A 394 18.40 -0.80 38.27
CA ASP A 394 17.75 -1.74 39.18
C ASP A 394 18.31 -3.17 39.00
N PRO A 395 18.73 -3.85 40.08
CA PRO A 395 19.22 -5.23 40.02
C PRO A 395 18.22 -6.24 39.42
N LEU A 396 16.91 -5.96 39.46
CA LEU A 396 15.88 -6.83 38.87
C LEU A 396 16.02 -6.95 37.35
N LEU A 397 16.53 -5.91 36.67
CA LEU A 397 16.74 -5.88 35.22
C LEU A 397 18.15 -6.30 34.79
N SER A 398 18.93 -6.90 35.71
CA SER A 398 20.25 -7.44 35.42
C SER A 398 20.14 -8.67 34.52
N ALA A 399 20.94 -8.71 33.43
CA ALA A 399 20.97 -9.85 32.51
C ALA A 399 21.24 -11.20 33.21
N SER A 400 22.02 -11.18 34.29
CA SER A 400 22.31 -12.37 35.10
C SER A 400 21.06 -13.06 35.68
N ASN A 401 19.94 -12.34 35.85
CA ASN A 401 18.69 -12.94 36.35
C ASN A 401 18.05 -13.88 35.32
N TRP A 402 18.23 -13.62 34.02
CA TRP A 402 17.75 -14.48 32.93
C TRP A 402 18.66 -15.68 32.67
N GLU A 403 19.88 -15.71 33.24
CA GLU A 403 20.82 -16.83 33.15
C GLU A 403 20.60 -17.89 34.25
N VAL A 404 19.83 -17.56 35.29
CA VAL A 404 19.54 -18.49 36.40
C VAL A 404 18.55 -19.55 35.92
N GLU A 405 18.94 -20.82 35.87
CA GLU A 405 18.05 -21.91 35.45
C GLU A 405 17.21 -22.51 36.58
N LEU A 406 17.52 -22.20 37.85
CA LEU A 406 16.87 -22.81 39.01
C LEU A 406 15.45 -22.25 39.21
N PRO A 407 14.37 -23.05 39.04
CA PRO A 407 13.00 -22.53 39.04
C PRO A 407 12.50 -21.96 40.37
N THR A 408 13.17 -22.30 41.47
CA THR A 408 12.83 -21.85 42.82
C THR A 408 13.60 -20.60 43.25
N ASP A 409 14.60 -20.15 42.48
CA ASP A 409 15.35 -18.93 42.81
C ASP A 409 14.47 -17.69 42.56
N PRO A 410 14.34 -16.76 43.53
CA PRO A 410 13.60 -15.51 43.34
C PRO A 410 14.02 -14.72 42.10
N ARG A 411 15.30 -14.81 41.67
CA ARG A 411 15.81 -14.15 40.47
C ARG A 411 15.27 -14.77 39.17
N TYR A 412 15.13 -16.09 39.14
CA TYR A 412 14.47 -16.76 38.00
C TYR A 412 13.01 -16.34 37.95
N LEU A 413 12.29 -16.42 39.08
CA LEU A 413 10.88 -16.06 39.16
C LEU A 413 10.64 -14.61 38.75
N SER A 414 11.46 -13.66 39.21
CA SER A 414 11.34 -12.26 38.82
C SER A 414 11.53 -12.03 37.32
N SER A 415 12.46 -12.75 36.69
CA SER A 415 12.63 -12.66 35.22
C SER A 415 11.40 -13.17 34.46
N ARG A 416 10.73 -14.22 34.97
CA ARG A 416 9.49 -14.74 34.37
C ARG A 416 8.33 -13.75 34.49
N VAL A 417 8.17 -13.10 35.65
CA VAL A 417 7.14 -12.07 35.86
C VAL A 417 7.33 -10.90 34.88
N ILE A 418 8.58 -10.44 34.72
CA ILE A 418 8.90 -9.35 33.80
C ILE A 418 8.68 -9.78 32.34
N ASP A 419 9.08 -10.99 31.95
CA ASP A 419 8.83 -11.53 30.60
C ASP A 419 7.33 -11.62 30.30
N GLU A 420 6.52 -12.10 31.25
CA GLU A 420 5.06 -12.19 31.09
C GLU A 420 4.43 -10.81 30.94
N PHE A 421 4.85 -9.85 31.77
CA PHE A 421 4.38 -8.47 31.65
C PHE A 421 4.76 -7.86 30.29
N MET A 422 6.03 -7.99 29.86
CA MET A 422 6.47 -7.47 28.56
C MET A 422 5.72 -8.12 27.39
N ALA A 423 5.40 -9.41 27.48
CA ALA A 423 4.60 -10.10 26.48
C ALA A 423 3.18 -9.53 26.39
N LYS A 424 2.55 -9.21 27.52
CA LYS A 424 1.24 -8.55 27.57
C LYS A 424 1.29 -7.09 27.07
N ALA A 425 2.39 -6.39 27.32
CA ALA A 425 2.58 -4.99 26.93
C ALA A 425 2.98 -4.80 25.46
N LEU A 426 3.45 -5.85 24.78
CA LEU A 426 4.15 -5.77 23.50
C LEU A 426 3.33 -5.07 22.40
N ASP A 427 2.11 -5.52 22.18
CA ASP A 427 1.27 -5.02 21.10
C ASP A 427 0.97 -3.54 21.27
N GLU A 428 0.60 -3.12 22.48
CA GLU A 428 0.26 -1.72 22.78
C GLU A 428 1.50 -0.82 22.74
N TYR A 429 2.64 -1.30 23.24
CA TYR A 429 3.88 -0.54 23.22
C TYR A 429 4.37 -0.25 21.79
N ILE A 430 4.38 -1.27 20.92
CA ILE A 430 4.74 -1.12 19.50
C ILE A 430 3.73 -0.21 18.79
N ASN A 431 2.46 -0.24 19.21
CA ASN A 431 1.43 0.59 18.63
C ASN A 431 1.66 2.10 18.87
N ILE A 432 2.38 2.50 19.93
CA ILE A 432 2.67 3.92 20.22
C ILE A 432 3.37 4.63 19.03
N PRO A 433 4.58 4.21 18.60
CA PRO A 433 5.22 4.79 17.43
C PRO A 433 4.43 4.57 16.13
N ARG A 434 3.67 3.48 16.01
CA ARG A 434 2.82 3.22 14.83
C ARG A 434 1.68 4.22 14.69
N MET A 435 1.02 4.60 15.79
CA MET A 435 -0.04 5.62 15.80
C MET A 435 0.47 6.99 15.34
N ILE A 436 1.71 7.35 15.68
CA ILE A 436 2.37 8.60 15.26
C ILE A 436 2.59 8.65 13.73
N LEU A 437 2.69 7.49 13.07
CA LEU A 437 2.89 7.39 11.61
C LEU A 437 1.56 7.34 10.82
N GLN A 438 0.43 7.51 11.49
CA GLN A 438 -0.88 7.64 10.84
C GLN A 438 -1.14 9.08 10.41
N ASN A 439 -2.17 9.30 9.57
CA ASN A 439 -2.63 10.66 9.29
C ASN A 439 -3.10 11.34 10.60
N ARG A 440 -3.06 12.67 10.69
CA ARG A 440 -3.31 13.40 11.95
C ARG A 440 -4.65 13.09 12.60
N CYS A 441 -5.70 12.99 11.79
CA CYS A 441 -7.04 12.68 12.28
C CYS A 441 -7.08 11.28 12.92
N ARG A 442 -6.46 10.30 12.26
CA ARG A 442 -6.35 8.93 12.76
C ARG A 442 -5.43 8.82 13.96
N MET A 443 -4.29 9.50 13.96
CA MET A 443 -3.36 9.59 15.08
C MET A 443 -4.10 10.01 16.36
N ARG A 444 -4.88 11.10 16.31
CA ARG A 444 -5.68 11.54 17.47
C ARG A 444 -6.71 10.49 17.88
N ARG A 445 -7.45 9.92 16.92
CA ARG A 445 -8.50 8.94 17.19
C ARG A 445 -7.94 7.68 17.85
N THR A 446 -6.81 7.17 17.37
CA THR A 446 -6.17 5.98 17.91
C THR A 446 -5.57 6.26 19.29
N PHE A 447 -4.99 7.45 19.52
CA PHE A 447 -4.57 7.85 20.87
C PHE A 447 -5.73 7.83 21.86
N CYS A 448 -6.88 8.41 21.52
CA CYS A 448 -8.05 8.38 22.41
C CYS A 448 -8.53 6.95 22.72
N GLN A 449 -8.42 6.02 21.77
CA GLN A 449 -8.78 4.62 21.98
C GLN A 449 -7.75 3.88 22.87
N SER A 450 -6.47 4.16 22.68
CA SER A 450 -5.34 3.57 23.41
C SER A 450 -5.35 3.89 24.91
N VAL A 451 -5.87 5.05 25.33
CA VAL A 451 -5.92 5.44 26.77
C VAL A 451 -6.57 4.36 27.64
N GLY A 452 -7.70 3.79 27.20
CA GLY A 452 -8.39 2.74 27.97
C GLY A 452 -7.61 1.42 28.00
N ILE A 453 -6.86 1.11 26.95
CA ILE A 453 -6.02 -0.09 26.86
C ILE A 453 -4.84 0.04 27.84
N LEU A 454 -4.18 1.21 27.84
CA LEU A 454 -3.08 1.52 28.75
C LEU A 454 -3.51 1.58 30.21
N ASP A 455 -4.75 1.96 30.49
CA ASP A 455 -5.32 1.89 31.84
C ASP A 455 -5.44 0.43 32.32
N GLY A 456 -5.93 -0.46 31.45
CA GLY A 456 -5.93 -1.91 31.72
C GLY A 456 -4.52 -2.48 31.88
N LEU A 457 -3.56 -2.06 31.05
CA LEU A 457 -2.16 -2.47 31.15
C LEU A 457 -1.52 -2.00 32.47
N GLN A 458 -1.89 -0.82 32.97
CA GLN A 458 -1.43 -0.35 34.28
C GLN A 458 -1.89 -1.27 35.40
N ALA A 459 -3.15 -1.74 35.38
CA ALA A 459 -3.63 -2.69 36.39
C ALA A 459 -2.87 -4.04 36.35
N GLU A 460 -2.54 -4.53 35.15
CA GLU A 460 -1.67 -5.72 35.00
C GLU A 460 -0.25 -5.45 35.53
N ALA A 461 0.29 -4.25 35.29
CA ALA A 461 1.59 -3.85 35.82
C ALA A 461 1.61 -3.77 37.35
N GLU A 462 0.51 -3.29 37.97
CA GLU A 462 0.35 -3.27 39.43
C GLU A 462 0.34 -4.69 40.02
N ASN A 463 -0.30 -5.64 39.34
CA ASN A 463 -0.26 -7.05 39.73
C ASN A 463 1.15 -7.64 39.64
N ALA A 464 1.88 -7.35 38.55
CA ALA A 464 3.25 -7.80 38.35
C ALA A 464 4.20 -7.22 39.42
N ASP A 465 4.08 -5.92 39.72
CA ASP A 465 4.86 -5.27 40.79
C ASP A 465 4.53 -5.89 42.16
N ALA A 466 3.26 -6.18 42.46
CA ALA A 466 2.87 -6.85 43.71
C ALA A 466 3.50 -8.25 43.84
N GLU A 467 3.57 -8.99 42.73
CA GLU A 467 4.27 -10.29 42.70
C GLU A 467 5.78 -10.12 42.92
N LEU A 468 6.42 -9.15 42.26
CA LEU A 468 7.85 -8.85 42.45
C LEU A 468 8.16 -8.47 43.91
N HIS A 469 7.33 -7.65 44.55
CA HIS A 469 7.46 -7.30 45.96
C HIS A 469 7.32 -8.51 46.89
N SER A 470 6.48 -9.49 46.52
CA SER A 470 6.32 -10.73 47.29
C SER A 470 7.56 -11.64 47.23
N LEU A 471 8.31 -11.60 46.12
CA LEU A 471 9.55 -12.36 45.92
C LEU A 471 10.73 -11.74 46.68
N PHE A 472 10.75 -10.41 46.81
CA PHE A 472 11.77 -9.65 47.54
C PHE A 472 11.14 -8.81 48.64
N PRO A 473 10.65 -9.44 49.73
CA PRO A 473 10.04 -8.71 50.83
C PRO A 473 11.06 -7.73 51.42
N SER A 474 10.79 -6.44 51.21
CA SER A 474 11.67 -5.38 51.70
C SER A 474 11.62 -5.33 53.23
N THR A 475 12.77 -5.34 53.89
CA THR A 475 12.88 -4.88 55.29
C THR A 475 12.80 -3.35 55.36
N SER A 476 11.78 -2.76 54.74
CA SER A 476 11.59 -1.31 54.71
C SER A 476 11.28 -0.81 56.12
N ALA A 477 12.02 0.21 56.56
CA ALA A 477 11.71 0.94 57.78
C ALA A 477 10.27 1.47 57.71
N LEU A 478 9.55 1.37 58.83
CA LEU A 478 8.16 1.83 59.01
C LEU A 478 7.92 3.19 58.31
N GLY A 479 7.09 3.19 57.25
CA GLY A 479 6.48 4.41 56.70
C GLY A 479 6.82 4.80 55.26
N LEU A 480 7.64 4.05 54.51
CA LEU A 480 7.80 4.27 53.06
C LEU A 480 6.86 3.36 52.26
N GLU A 481 5.98 3.96 51.45
CA GLU A 481 5.15 3.22 50.49
C GLU A 481 6.05 2.47 49.49
N SER A 482 5.66 1.24 49.14
CA SER A 482 6.40 0.46 48.14
C SER A 482 6.19 1.11 46.77
N PHE A 483 7.28 1.34 46.04
CA PHE A 483 7.22 1.89 44.69
C PHE A 483 6.85 0.78 43.69
N TYR A 484 5.98 1.09 42.73
CA TYR A 484 5.49 0.16 41.70
C TYR A 484 6.08 0.58 40.34
N PRO A 485 7.29 0.11 39.98
CA PRO A 485 8.03 0.60 38.83
C PRO A 485 7.39 0.26 37.48
N LEU A 486 6.78 -0.92 37.33
CA LEU A 486 6.11 -1.31 36.09
C LEU A 486 4.81 -0.52 35.92
N ALA A 487 4.05 -0.33 37.01
CA ALA A 487 2.86 0.51 37.00
C ALA A 487 3.18 1.98 36.67
N ALA A 488 4.27 2.51 37.22
CA ALA A 488 4.76 3.85 36.91
C ALA A 488 5.14 4.00 35.42
N TRP A 489 5.75 2.97 34.82
CA TRP A 489 6.07 2.92 33.39
C TRP A 489 4.80 2.95 32.52
N ALA A 490 3.81 2.10 32.83
CA ALA A 490 2.54 2.08 32.11
C ALA A 490 1.78 3.41 32.25
N TYR A 491 1.76 3.97 33.46
CA TYR A 491 1.15 5.26 33.76
C TYR A 491 1.80 6.41 32.99
N PHE A 492 3.13 6.41 32.84
CA PHE A 492 3.83 7.41 32.04
C PHE A 492 3.37 7.42 30.58
N HIS A 493 3.33 6.26 29.91
CA HIS A 493 2.89 6.16 28.52
C HIS A 493 1.41 6.54 28.36
N LYS A 494 0.56 6.14 29.32
CA LYS A 494 -0.84 6.57 29.38
C LYS A 494 -0.97 8.09 29.41
N LEU A 495 -0.26 8.76 30.32
CA LEU A 495 -0.29 10.22 30.42
C LEU A 495 0.25 10.90 29.16
N ARG A 496 1.31 10.35 28.53
CA ARG A 496 1.85 10.88 27.28
C ARG A 496 0.84 10.82 26.14
N ILE A 497 0.13 9.70 26.00
CA ILE A 497 -0.89 9.56 24.97
C ILE A 497 -2.09 10.49 25.24
N MET A 498 -2.48 10.66 26.51
CA MET A 498 -3.49 11.66 26.89
C MET A 498 -3.04 13.07 26.50
N GLU A 499 -1.81 13.46 26.84
CA GLU A 499 -1.22 14.75 26.48
C GLU A 499 -1.25 14.98 24.95
N TRP A 500 -0.73 14.03 24.17
CA TRP A 500 -0.70 14.13 22.71
C TRP A 500 -2.10 14.18 22.08
N SER A 501 -3.06 13.43 22.62
CA SER A 501 -4.45 13.46 22.13
C SER A 501 -5.10 14.86 22.30
N ILE A 502 -4.74 15.56 23.37
CA ILE A 502 -5.23 16.91 23.66
C ILE A 502 -4.54 17.91 22.75
N GLN A 503 -3.20 17.85 22.63
CA GLN A 503 -2.41 18.72 21.77
C GLN A 503 -2.86 18.63 20.31
N LEU A 504 -3.08 17.42 19.79
CA LEU A 504 -3.62 17.21 18.43
C LEU A 504 -5.05 17.75 18.28
N GLY A 505 -5.84 17.82 19.35
CA GLY A 505 -7.15 18.43 19.30
C GLY A 505 -7.09 19.94 19.04
N PHE A 506 -6.03 20.61 19.49
CA PHE A 506 -5.75 22.00 19.11
C PHE A 506 -5.26 22.10 17.66
N GLU A 507 -4.36 21.23 17.22
CA GLU A 507 -3.86 21.22 15.83
C GLU A 507 -4.99 20.99 14.81
N LEU A 508 -5.97 20.15 15.16
CA LEU A 508 -7.07 19.75 14.29
C LEU A 508 -8.34 20.60 14.45
N ASP A 509 -8.28 21.72 15.18
CA ASP A 509 -9.41 22.60 15.46
C ASP A 509 -10.66 21.84 15.98
N VAL A 510 -10.45 20.82 16.81
CA VAL A 510 -11.55 20.02 17.38
C VAL A 510 -12.31 20.80 18.46
N TYR A 511 -11.60 21.63 19.22
CA TYR A 511 -12.16 22.38 20.34
C TYR A 511 -12.75 23.71 19.88
N GLN A 512 -13.95 24.02 20.35
CA GLN A 512 -14.55 25.33 20.16
C GLN A 512 -13.77 26.40 20.93
N ASN A 513 -13.85 27.65 20.49
CA ASN A 513 -13.15 28.78 21.14
C ASN A 513 -13.43 28.90 22.65
N GLN A 514 -14.63 28.52 23.10
CA GLN A 514 -15.03 28.55 24.52
C GLN A 514 -14.43 27.40 25.34
N GLU A 515 -14.09 26.29 24.68
CA GLU A 515 -13.53 25.08 25.30
C GLU A 515 -12.01 25.18 25.45
N MET A 516 -11.34 25.98 24.60
CA MET A 516 -9.88 26.09 24.57
C MET A 516 -9.27 26.37 25.93
N ALA A 517 -9.82 27.33 26.70
CA ALA A 517 -9.28 27.66 28.03
C ALA A 517 -9.38 26.50 29.02
N TYR A 518 -10.43 25.68 28.93
CA TYR A 518 -10.58 24.49 29.77
C TYR A 518 -9.61 23.40 29.36
N MET A 519 -9.45 23.17 28.05
CA MET A 519 -8.53 22.17 27.53
C MET A 519 -7.07 22.53 27.85
N TYR A 520 -6.69 23.81 27.75
CA TYR A 520 -5.35 24.30 28.13
C TYR A 520 -5.09 24.24 29.62
N ARG A 521 -6.13 24.28 30.46
CA ARG A 521 -5.99 24.13 31.92
C ARG A 521 -5.91 22.66 32.33
N PHE A 522 -6.54 21.78 31.55
CA PHE A 522 -6.50 20.34 31.77
C PHE A 522 -5.16 19.74 31.36
N LEU A 523 -4.60 20.21 30.23
CA LEU A 523 -3.20 19.98 29.84
C LEU A 523 -2.25 20.62 30.86
#